data_AF-A0A7C0WN52-F1
#
_entry.id   AF-A0A7C0WN52-F1
#
_cell.length_a   1.000
_cell.length_b   1.000
_cell.length_c   1.000
_cell.angle_alpha   90.00
_cell.angle_beta   90.00
_cell.angle_gamma   90.00
#
_symmetry.space_group_name_H-M   'P 1'
#
loop_
_entity.id
_entity.type
_entity.pdbx_description
1 polymer ?
#
loop_
_entity_poly.entity_id
_entity_poly.type
_entity_poly.pdbx_seq_one_letter_code
_entity_poly.pdbx_strand_id
1 'polypeptide(L)'
;MHQAVAAFNDVETSADTHPKVAILGEIYAKYNGFANNELVEWLIDHDVEVVVPGLVEFFLSWVINADAAVQADVHRRSLLSLMKSPVLHRANAVLDDVDALMANFTRYRPSYRVEDVADCAQDVLSLTHRYGEAWLIAGEIGALVKEGVHNFICLQPFGCIANHVVAKGVERRIKELYPQANILFLDTDPGVSEVNYHNRLSLFLHQTAVPHQRPFPLTITPAPARV
;
A
#
# COMPACT_ATOMS: atom_id res chain seq x y z
N MET A 1 -20.37 -11.75 -8.57
CA MET A 1 -19.34 -10.77 -9.01
C MET A 1 -19.75 -10.01 -10.27
N HIS A 2 -20.18 -10.64 -11.38
CA HIS A 2 -20.65 -9.89 -12.57
C HIS A 2 -21.76 -8.85 -12.29
N GLN A 3 -22.76 -9.21 -11.48
CA GLN A 3 -23.81 -8.27 -11.07
C GLN A 3 -23.25 -7.09 -10.25
N ALA A 4 -22.22 -7.32 -9.44
CA ALA A 4 -21.57 -6.26 -8.69
C ALA A 4 -20.79 -5.34 -9.64
N VAL A 5 -20.04 -5.89 -10.60
CA VAL A 5 -19.33 -5.09 -11.62
C VAL A 5 -20.30 -4.20 -12.40
N ALA A 6 -21.43 -4.74 -12.84
CA ALA A 6 -22.46 -3.95 -13.52
C ALA A 6 -22.99 -2.84 -12.61
N ALA A 7 -23.37 -3.17 -11.36
CA ALA A 7 -23.88 -2.20 -10.41
C ALA A 7 -22.86 -1.08 -10.06
N PHE A 8 -21.57 -1.41 -9.96
CA PHE A 8 -20.51 -0.41 -9.71
C PHE A 8 -20.21 0.47 -10.93
N ASN A 9 -20.33 -0.07 -12.14
CA ASN A 9 -20.21 0.73 -13.37
C ASN A 9 -21.38 1.71 -13.56
N ASP A 10 -22.55 1.41 -13.01
CA ASP A 10 -23.73 2.29 -13.08
C ASP A 10 -23.67 3.46 -12.08
N VAL A 11 -22.72 3.45 -11.13
CA VAL A 11 -22.50 4.56 -10.20
C VAL A 11 -21.95 5.76 -10.96
N GLU A 12 -22.58 6.92 -10.80
CA GLU A 12 -22.10 8.17 -11.41
C GLU A 12 -20.72 8.54 -10.84
N THR A 13 -19.76 8.78 -11.72
CA THR A 13 -18.39 9.19 -11.34
C THR A 13 -18.00 10.45 -12.07
N SER A 14 -17.18 11.30 -11.44
CA SER A 14 -16.52 12.39 -12.16
C SER A 14 -15.50 11.84 -13.17
N ALA A 15 -15.36 12.55 -14.29
CA ALA A 15 -14.29 12.36 -15.27
C ALA A 15 -12.99 13.09 -14.88
N ASP A 16 -13.01 13.85 -13.78
CA ASP A 16 -11.85 14.57 -13.27
C ASP A 16 -10.72 13.60 -12.90
N THR A 17 -9.49 14.01 -13.20
CA THR A 17 -8.29 13.27 -12.83
C THR A 17 -7.74 13.84 -11.54
N HIS A 18 -7.67 12.98 -10.53
CA HIS A 18 -7.18 13.32 -9.20
C HIS A 18 -5.77 12.76 -8.99
N PRO A 19 -4.91 13.41 -8.17
CA PRO A 19 -3.65 12.82 -7.77
C PRO A 19 -3.91 11.53 -7.00
N LYS A 20 -3.07 10.52 -7.26
CA LYS A 20 -3.17 9.21 -6.62
C LYS A 20 -2.24 9.16 -5.42
N VAL A 21 -2.77 8.71 -4.29
CA VAL A 21 -2.01 8.45 -3.06
C VAL A 21 -2.26 7.02 -2.62
N ALA A 22 -1.19 6.23 -2.49
CA ALA A 22 -1.27 4.90 -1.94
C ALA A 22 -1.08 4.89 -0.42
N ILE A 23 -1.93 4.14 0.29
CA ILE A 23 -1.78 3.90 1.73
C ILE A 23 -1.12 2.53 1.91
N LEU A 24 0.05 2.54 2.53
CA LEU A 24 0.89 1.39 2.82
C LEU A 24 1.17 1.32 4.33
N GLY A 25 1.92 0.30 4.75
CA GLY A 25 2.35 0.13 6.13
C GLY A 25 1.55 -0.96 6.84
N GLU A 26 1.33 -0.77 8.14
CA GLU A 26 0.79 -1.82 8.99
C GLU A 26 -0.65 -2.19 8.60
N ILE A 27 -0.93 -3.49 8.46
CA ILE A 27 -2.21 -4.01 7.96
C ILE A 27 -3.41 -3.47 8.74
N TYR A 28 -3.40 -3.52 10.07
CA TYR A 28 -4.53 -3.06 10.87
C TYR A 28 -4.76 -1.55 10.70
N ALA A 29 -3.72 -0.73 10.79
CA ALA A 29 -3.80 0.72 10.60
C ALA A 29 -4.25 1.09 9.17
N LYS A 30 -3.83 0.33 8.16
CA LYS A 30 -4.20 0.55 6.75
C LYS A 30 -5.70 0.31 6.50
N TYR A 31 -6.28 -0.72 7.11
CA TYR A 31 -7.66 -1.15 6.85
C TYR A 31 -8.69 -0.68 7.90
N ASN A 32 -8.25 -0.02 8.97
CA ASN A 32 -9.11 0.46 10.04
C ASN A 32 -9.07 1.99 10.13
N GLY A 33 -10.16 2.65 9.74
CA GLY A 33 -10.31 4.11 9.78
C GLY A 33 -10.07 4.71 11.17
N PHE A 34 -10.55 4.04 12.23
CA PHE A 34 -10.30 4.48 13.60
C PHE A 34 -8.82 4.48 13.96
N ALA A 35 -8.03 3.55 13.41
CA ALA A 35 -6.60 3.46 13.69
C ALA A 35 -5.75 4.50 12.92
N ASN A 36 -6.29 5.10 11.85
CA ASN A 36 -5.55 6.04 10.99
C ASN A 36 -6.17 7.44 10.90
N ASN A 37 -7.09 7.77 11.82
CA ASN A 37 -7.84 9.02 11.86
C ASN A 37 -8.68 9.28 10.60
N GLU A 38 -9.38 8.24 10.13
CA GLU A 38 -10.26 8.28 8.94
C GLU A 38 -9.51 8.85 7.72
N LEU A 39 -8.28 8.39 7.52
CA LEU A 39 -7.37 8.93 6.51
C LEU A 39 -7.93 8.80 5.09
N VAL A 40 -8.63 7.71 4.80
CA VAL A 40 -9.19 7.45 3.46
C VAL A 40 -10.24 8.50 3.13
N GLU A 41 -11.19 8.71 4.03
CA GLU A 41 -12.24 9.71 3.95
C GLU A 41 -11.62 11.12 3.84
N TRP A 42 -10.64 11.42 4.69
CA TRP A 42 -9.96 12.70 4.68
C TRP A 42 -9.26 12.97 3.34
N LEU A 43 -8.61 11.98 2.72
CA LEU A 43 -7.99 12.15 1.41
C LEU A 43 -9.03 12.35 0.30
N ILE A 44 -10.12 11.57 0.34
CA ILE A 44 -11.23 11.70 -0.63
C ILE A 44 -11.85 13.11 -0.54
N ASP A 45 -12.05 13.64 0.67
CA ASP A 45 -12.57 15.00 0.90
C ASP A 45 -11.63 16.11 0.38
N HIS A 46 -10.38 15.77 0.09
CA HIS A 46 -9.37 16.66 -0.50
C HIS A 46 -9.09 16.36 -1.99
N ASP A 47 -10.04 15.74 -2.68
CA ASP A 47 -9.96 15.46 -4.12
C ASP A 47 -8.75 14.58 -4.48
N VAL A 48 -8.43 13.59 -3.63
CA VAL A 48 -7.35 12.62 -3.83
C VAL A 48 -7.91 11.23 -4.12
N GLU A 49 -7.38 10.56 -5.14
CA GLU A 49 -7.70 9.16 -5.41
C GLU A 49 -6.85 8.26 -4.51
N VAL A 50 -7.52 7.56 -3.59
CA VAL A 50 -6.86 6.67 -2.62
C VAL A 50 -6.66 5.28 -3.22
N VAL A 51 -5.44 4.77 -3.09
CA VAL A 51 -5.07 3.42 -3.52
C VAL A 51 -4.68 2.60 -2.31
N VAL A 52 -5.37 1.49 -2.07
CA VAL A 52 -5.04 0.58 -0.95
C VAL A 52 -4.68 -0.77 -1.55
N PRO A 53 -3.40 -1.18 -1.53
CA PRO A 53 -3.00 -2.50 -2.01
C PRO A 53 -3.64 -3.61 -1.21
N GLY A 54 -3.94 -4.71 -1.90
CA GLY A 54 -4.62 -5.88 -1.37
C GLY A 54 -3.87 -6.60 -0.24
N LEU A 55 -4.47 -7.68 0.23
CA LEU A 55 -3.89 -8.54 1.27
C LEU A 55 -3.37 -9.87 0.71
N VAL A 56 -3.64 -10.16 -0.56
CA VAL A 56 -3.33 -11.48 -1.14
C VAL A 56 -1.82 -11.70 -1.17
N GLU A 57 -1.07 -10.68 -1.56
CA GLU A 57 0.38 -10.65 -1.62
C GLU A 57 1.00 -10.91 -0.24
N PHE A 58 0.42 -10.31 0.82
CA PHE A 58 0.83 -10.58 2.19
C PHE A 58 0.64 -12.06 2.55
N PHE A 59 -0.52 -12.64 2.23
CA PHE A 59 -0.79 -14.06 2.50
C PHE A 59 -0.03 -15.02 1.60
N LEU A 60 0.46 -14.59 0.43
CA LEU A 60 1.28 -15.41 -0.47
C LEU A 60 2.79 -15.23 -0.22
N SER A 61 3.20 -14.16 0.47
CA SER A 61 4.60 -13.82 0.73
C SER A 61 5.40 -14.95 1.39
N TRP A 62 4.75 -15.81 2.18
CA TRP A 62 5.40 -16.96 2.83
C TRP A 62 6.06 -17.92 1.82
N VAL A 63 5.50 -18.06 0.61
CA VAL A 63 6.02 -18.91 -0.46
C VAL A 63 7.39 -18.40 -0.91
N ILE A 64 7.42 -17.11 -1.29
CA ILE A 64 8.63 -16.39 -1.70
C ILE A 64 9.67 -16.39 -0.59
N ASN A 65 9.25 -16.04 0.62
CA ASN A 65 10.08 -16.00 1.81
C ASN A 65 10.81 -17.33 2.07
N ALA A 66 10.11 -18.44 1.87
CA ALA A 66 10.68 -19.76 2.07
C ALA A 66 11.68 -20.14 0.97
N ASP A 67 11.57 -19.59 -0.26
CA ASP A 67 12.57 -19.80 -1.32
C ASP A 67 13.80 -18.93 -1.10
N ALA A 68 13.61 -17.65 -0.77
CA ALA A 68 14.69 -16.73 -0.41
C ALA A 68 15.54 -17.28 0.76
N ALA A 69 14.90 -17.90 1.75
CA ALA A 69 15.57 -18.56 2.88
C ALA A 69 16.46 -19.74 2.46
N VAL A 70 16.03 -20.54 1.47
CA VAL A 70 16.81 -21.66 0.95
C VAL A 70 17.97 -21.14 0.09
N GLN A 71 17.73 -20.13 -0.74
CA GLN A 71 18.75 -19.52 -1.60
C GLN A 71 19.85 -18.82 -0.80
N ALA A 72 19.52 -18.26 0.36
CA ALA A 72 20.46 -17.61 1.26
C ALA A 72 21.12 -18.57 2.27
N ASP A 73 21.00 -19.89 2.07
CA ASP A 73 21.53 -20.94 2.98
C ASP A 73 21.09 -20.82 4.44
N VAL A 74 19.98 -20.10 4.70
CA VAL A 74 19.38 -19.97 6.05
C VAL A 74 18.65 -21.26 6.43
N HIS A 75 18.05 -21.94 5.45
CA HIS A 75 17.33 -23.20 5.65
C HIS A 75 17.68 -24.24 4.59
N ARG A 76 17.69 -25.52 4.98
CA ARG A 76 17.82 -26.63 4.01
C ARG A 76 16.51 -26.81 3.24
N ARG A 77 16.61 -27.24 1.97
CA ARG A 77 15.46 -27.64 1.15
C ARG A 77 14.63 -28.70 1.88
N SER A 78 13.32 -28.50 1.93
CA SER A 78 12.37 -29.39 2.62
C SER A 78 11.25 -29.81 1.65
N LEU A 79 10.45 -30.82 2.00
CA LEU A 79 9.23 -31.19 1.25
C LEU A 79 8.28 -30.00 1.06
N LEU A 80 8.28 -29.09 2.03
CA LEU A 80 7.51 -27.85 2.00
C LEU A 80 8.01 -26.88 0.92
N SER A 81 9.28 -26.98 0.48
CA SER A 81 9.79 -26.25 -0.69
C SER A 81 9.38 -26.84 -2.02
N LEU A 82 8.99 -28.13 -2.07
CA LEU A 82 8.48 -28.76 -3.29
C LEU A 82 7.00 -28.44 -3.55
N MET A 83 6.19 -28.24 -2.50
CA MET A 83 4.75 -27.95 -2.64
C MET A 83 4.43 -26.48 -2.96
N LYS A 84 5.44 -25.62 -3.14
CA LYS A 84 5.27 -24.18 -3.38
C LYS A 84 4.72 -23.84 -4.76
N SER A 85 5.30 -24.44 -5.80
CA SER A 85 4.91 -24.22 -7.18
C SER A 85 3.42 -24.51 -7.45
N PRO A 86 2.82 -25.61 -6.97
CA PRO A 86 1.39 -25.84 -7.19
C PRO A 86 0.48 -24.90 -6.39
N VAL A 87 0.86 -24.49 -5.17
CA VAL A 87 0.09 -23.53 -4.38
C VAL A 87 0.09 -22.17 -5.06
N LEU A 88 1.27 -21.68 -5.47
CA LEU A 88 1.42 -20.42 -6.16
C LEU A 88 0.70 -20.41 -7.51
N HIS A 89 0.86 -21.48 -8.30
CA HIS A 89 0.13 -21.64 -9.55
C HIS A 89 -1.39 -21.65 -9.34
N ARG A 90 -1.90 -22.33 -8.31
CA ARG A 90 -3.33 -22.33 -8.02
C ARG A 90 -3.82 -20.95 -7.56
N ALA A 91 -3.05 -20.26 -6.73
CA ALA A 91 -3.37 -18.91 -6.29
C ALA A 91 -3.41 -17.94 -7.47
N ASN A 92 -2.41 -17.99 -8.36
CA ASN A 92 -2.36 -17.18 -9.57
C ASN A 92 -3.50 -17.51 -10.53
N ALA A 93 -3.86 -18.78 -10.71
CA ALA A 93 -5.02 -19.13 -11.53
C ALA A 93 -6.33 -18.53 -10.98
N VAL A 94 -6.50 -18.51 -9.64
CA VAL A 94 -7.66 -17.87 -9.02
C VAL A 94 -7.64 -16.36 -9.22
N LEU A 95 -6.47 -15.73 -9.08
CA LEU A 95 -6.31 -14.30 -9.36
C LEU A 95 -6.59 -13.98 -10.84
N ASP A 96 -6.15 -14.82 -11.79
CA ASP A 96 -6.44 -14.66 -13.22
C ASP A 96 -7.94 -14.72 -13.51
N ASP A 97 -8.66 -15.65 -12.88
CA ASP A 97 -10.11 -15.77 -13.00
C ASP A 97 -10.82 -14.49 -12.47
N VAL A 98 -10.32 -13.94 -11.35
CA VAL A 98 -10.82 -12.69 -10.77
C VAL A 98 -10.52 -11.51 -11.68
N ASP A 99 -9.30 -11.41 -12.19
CA ASP A 99 -8.86 -10.32 -13.07
C ASP A 99 -9.64 -10.33 -14.38
N ALA A 100 -9.88 -11.50 -14.98
CA ALA A 100 -10.69 -11.65 -16.18
C ALA A 100 -12.14 -11.19 -15.97
N LEU A 101 -12.71 -11.44 -14.78
CA LEU A 101 -14.05 -10.97 -14.44
C LEU A 101 -14.05 -9.45 -14.24
N MET A 102 -13.09 -8.96 -13.46
CA MET A 102 -12.98 -7.56 -13.06
C MET A 102 -12.50 -6.64 -14.19
N ALA A 103 -11.93 -7.17 -15.27
CA ALA A 103 -11.62 -6.42 -16.49
C ALA A 103 -12.83 -5.67 -17.09
N ASN A 104 -14.05 -6.11 -16.77
CA ASN A 104 -15.28 -5.41 -17.16
C ASN A 104 -15.63 -4.21 -16.27
N PHE A 105 -14.94 -4.02 -15.14
CA PHE A 105 -15.13 -2.87 -14.25
C PHE A 105 -14.27 -1.69 -14.74
N THR A 106 -14.91 -0.54 -14.94
CA THR A 106 -14.33 0.63 -15.61
C THR A 106 -13.10 1.20 -14.90
N ARG A 107 -13.02 1.08 -13.57
CA ARG A 107 -11.91 1.58 -12.75
C ARG A 107 -11.04 0.45 -12.20
N TYR A 108 -11.09 -0.72 -12.83
CA TYR A 108 -10.33 -1.87 -12.37
C TYR A 108 -8.82 -1.64 -12.52
N ARG A 109 -8.08 -2.15 -11.53
CA ARG A 109 -6.63 -2.23 -11.55
C ARG A 109 -6.24 -3.67 -11.27
N PRO A 110 -5.43 -4.30 -12.14
CA PRO A 110 -5.01 -5.68 -11.95
C PRO A 110 -4.24 -5.83 -10.63
N SER A 111 -4.46 -6.96 -9.95
CA SER A 111 -3.67 -7.28 -8.77
C SER A 111 -2.26 -7.74 -9.18
N TYR A 112 -1.26 -7.32 -8.43
CA TYR A 112 0.10 -7.80 -8.67
C TYR A 112 0.23 -9.24 -8.21
N ARG A 113 1.08 -10.00 -8.91
CA ARG A 113 1.50 -11.29 -8.40
C ARG A 113 2.56 -11.07 -7.34
N VAL A 114 2.57 -11.95 -6.35
CA VAL A 114 3.52 -11.82 -5.23
C VAL A 114 4.97 -11.89 -5.72
N GLU A 115 5.18 -12.57 -6.86
CA GLU A 115 6.43 -12.63 -7.61
C GLU A 115 6.84 -11.25 -8.14
N ASP A 116 5.92 -10.50 -8.77
CA ASP A 116 6.20 -9.17 -9.29
C ASP A 116 6.57 -8.19 -8.16
N VAL A 117 5.86 -8.29 -7.04
CA VAL A 117 6.16 -7.51 -5.82
C VAL A 117 7.53 -7.89 -5.26
N ALA A 118 7.87 -9.17 -5.25
CA ALA A 118 9.16 -9.67 -4.78
C ALA A 118 10.31 -9.21 -5.68
N ASP A 119 10.12 -9.19 -7.00
CA ASP A 119 11.12 -8.70 -7.95
C ASP A 119 11.38 -7.21 -7.75
N CYS A 120 10.33 -6.40 -7.60
CA CYS A 120 10.47 -4.99 -7.23
C CYS A 120 11.21 -4.79 -5.89
N ALA A 121 10.96 -5.67 -4.91
CA ALA A 121 11.59 -5.56 -3.61
C ALA A 121 13.08 -5.94 -3.62
N GLN A 122 13.49 -6.90 -4.46
CA GLN A 122 14.88 -7.37 -4.58
C GLN A 122 15.85 -6.27 -5.03
N ASP A 123 15.39 -5.30 -5.82
CA ASP A 123 16.19 -4.14 -6.22
C ASP A 123 16.51 -3.21 -5.03
N VAL A 124 15.67 -3.25 -3.98
CA VAL A 124 15.75 -2.40 -2.80
C VAL A 124 16.45 -3.11 -1.64
N LEU A 125 16.05 -4.34 -1.33
CA LEU A 125 16.58 -5.12 -0.21
C LEU A 125 16.49 -6.63 -0.45
N SER A 126 17.27 -7.39 0.32
CA SER A 126 17.19 -8.86 0.31
C SER A 126 15.82 -9.36 0.79
N LEU A 127 15.23 -10.32 0.07
CA LEU A 127 13.99 -11.01 0.47
C LEU A 127 14.12 -11.85 1.74
N THR A 128 15.32 -11.96 2.32
CA THR A 128 15.54 -12.60 3.63
C THR A 128 15.06 -11.75 4.81
N HIS A 129 14.76 -10.47 4.60
CA HIS A 129 14.11 -9.64 5.62
C HIS A 129 12.65 -10.09 5.75
N ARG A 130 12.25 -10.56 6.95
CA ARG A 130 10.95 -11.23 7.18
C ARG A 130 10.15 -10.70 8.37
N TYR A 131 10.57 -9.58 8.95
CA TYR A 131 9.89 -9.01 10.11
C TYR A 131 8.65 -8.21 9.68
N GLY A 132 7.46 -8.63 10.12
CA GLY A 132 6.18 -7.99 9.77
C GLY A 132 5.89 -8.06 8.26
N GLU A 133 5.46 -6.94 7.65
CA GLU A 133 5.32 -6.85 6.19
C GLU A 133 6.67 -6.86 5.44
N ALA A 134 7.78 -6.63 6.14
CA ALA A 134 9.14 -6.82 5.65
C ALA A 134 9.42 -6.19 4.27
N TRP A 135 9.79 -6.99 3.27
CA TRP A 135 10.08 -6.53 1.90
C TRP A 135 8.83 -6.14 1.09
N LEU A 136 7.62 -6.47 1.55
CA LEU A 136 6.38 -6.19 0.82
C LEU A 136 6.20 -4.69 0.60
N ILE A 137 6.44 -3.85 1.62
CA ILE A 137 6.25 -2.39 1.48
C ILE A 137 7.13 -1.82 0.37
N ALA A 138 8.40 -2.24 0.29
CA ALA A 138 9.30 -1.80 -0.77
C ALA A 138 8.88 -2.32 -2.15
N GLY A 139 8.43 -3.58 -2.21
CA GLY A 139 7.91 -4.20 -3.42
C GLY A 139 6.65 -3.53 -3.94
N GLU A 140 5.69 -3.24 -3.05
CA GLU A 140 4.42 -2.56 -3.33
C GLU A 140 4.69 -1.16 -3.86
N ILE A 141 5.62 -0.40 -3.26
CA ILE A 141 6.03 0.91 -3.79
C ILE A 141 6.55 0.75 -5.22
N GLY A 142 7.49 -0.17 -5.45
CA GLY A 142 8.06 -0.36 -6.79
C GLY A 142 7.02 -0.80 -7.84
N ALA A 143 6.09 -1.67 -7.45
CA ALA A 143 4.98 -2.12 -8.28
C ALA A 143 4.07 -0.93 -8.64
N LEU A 144 3.57 -0.20 -7.64
CA LEU A 144 2.68 0.95 -7.80
C LEU A 144 3.30 2.10 -8.59
N VAL A 145 4.61 2.32 -8.47
CA VAL A 145 5.33 3.30 -9.30
C VAL A 145 5.22 2.96 -10.79
N LYS A 146 5.27 1.67 -11.16
CA LYS A 146 5.12 1.24 -12.56
C LYS A 146 3.70 1.47 -13.09
N GLU A 147 2.70 1.55 -12.22
CA GLU A 147 1.31 1.92 -12.54
C GLU A 147 1.04 3.44 -12.54
N GLY A 148 2.07 4.26 -12.32
CA GLY A 148 1.92 5.73 -12.29
C GLY A 148 1.39 6.27 -10.97
N VAL A 149 1.47 5.51 -9.87
CA VAL A 149 1.24 6.03 -8.52
C VAL A 149 2.58 6.45 -7.93
N HIS A 150 2.67 7.72 -7.52
CA HIS A 150 3.95 8.30 -7.10
C HIS A 150 3.94 8.84 -5.66
N ASN A 151 2.77 8.87 -5.02
CA ASN A 151 2.62 9.40 -3.66
C ASN A 151 2.22 8.26 -2.72
N PHE A 152 2.95 8.13 -1.62
CA PHE A 152 2.82 7.02 -0.68
C PHE A 152 2.72 7.53 0.75
N ILE A 153 1.71 7.08 1.48
CA ILE A 153 1.57 7.29 2.92
C ILE A 153 1.77 5.94 3.61
N CYS A 154 2.85 5.81 4.36
CA CYS A 154 3.18 4.62 5.13
C CYS A 154 2.76 4.81 6.59
N LEU A 155 1.75 4.08 7.03
CA LEU A 155 1.20 4.12 8.39
C LEU A 155 2.02 3.25 9.35
N GLN A 156 2.64 3.87 10.35
CA GLN A 156 3.60 3.24 11.26
C GLN A 156 3.09 3.31 12.70
N PRO A 157 2.66 2.19 13.30
CA PRO A 157 2.54 2.10 14.75
C PRO A 157 3.92 2.04 15.39
N PHE A 158 4.05 2.56 16.61
CA PHE A 158 5.29 2.58 17.35
C PHE A 158 5.86 1.17 17.52
N GLY A 159 7.16 1.02 17.23
CA GLY A 159 7.85 -0.25 17.35
C GLY A 159 7.56 -1.24 16.23
N CYS A 160 6.80 -0.86 15.19
CA CYS A 160 6.67 -1.68 13.99
C CYS A 160 8.01 -1.77 13.25
N ILE A 161 8.72 -2.89 13.44
CA ILE A 161 10.04 -3.14 12.82
C ILE A 161 9.95 -3.09 11.29
N ALA A 162 8.89 -3.64 10.71
CA ALA A 162 8.68 -3.62 9.26
C ALA A 162 8.69 -2.19 8.71
N ASN A 163 8.05 -1.26 9.41
CA ASN A 163 7.89 0.08 8.90
C ASN A 163 9.05 1.01 9.31
N HIS A 164 9.45 1.00 10.59
CA HIS A 164 10.52 1.89 11.08
C HIS A 164 11.93 1.44 10.68
N VAL A 165 12.19 0.13 10.60
CA VAL A 165 13.52 -0.39 10.27
C VAL A 165 13.62 -0.71 8.79
N VAL A 166 12.63 -1.42 8.22
CA VAL A 166 12.70 -1.80 6.81
C VAL A 166 12.25 -0.64 5.92
N ALA A 167 10.96 -0.27 5.93
CA ALA A 167 10.44 0.72 4.98
C ALA A 167 11.13 2.09 5.07
N LYS A 168 11.25 2.65 6.28
CA LYS A 168 11.95 3.93 6.51
C LYS A 168 13.47 3.81 6.35
N GLY A 169 14.06 2.67 6.72
CA GLY A 169 15.49 2.44 6.56
C GLY A 169 15.94 2.34 5.09
N VAL A 170 15.07 1.84 4.21
CA VAL A 170 15.35 1.71 2.77
C VAL A 170 14.81 2.87 1.93
N GLU A 171 14.22 3.90 2.55
CA GLU A 171 13.64 5.07 1.87
C GLU A 171 14.62 5.69 0.87
N ARG A 172 15.88 5.86 1.28
CA ARG A 172 16.92 6.42 0.41
C ARG A 172 17.11 5.57 -0.85
N ARG A 173 17.19 4.25 -0.71
CA ARG A 173 17.37 3.33 -1.83
C ARG A 173 16.16 3.34 -2.76
N ILE A 174 14.94 3.41 -2.19
CA ILE A 174 13.70 3.57 -2.96
C ILE A 174 13.76 4.87 -3.77
N LYS A 175 14.15 6.00 -3.17
CA LYS A 175 14.27 7.29 -3.88
C LYS A 175 15.38 7.32 -4.94
N GLU A 176 16.45 6.54 -4.78
CA GLU A 176 17.48 6.38 -5.80
C GLU A 176 16.94 5.60 -7.03
N LEU A 177 16.09 4.60 -6.81
CA LEU A 177 15.44 3.82 -7.88
C LEU A 177 14.24 4.53 -8.52
N TYR A 178 13.47 5.24 -7.69
CA TYR A 178 12.24 5.92 -8.05
C TYR A 178 12.30 7.38 -7.57
N PRO A 179 13.04 8.27 -8.26
CA PRO A 179 13.19 9.67 -7.84
C PRO A 179 11.87 10.46 -7.75
N GLN A 180 10.84 9.99 -8.46
CA GLN A 180 9.49 10.55 -8.43
C GLN A 180 8.67 10.11 -7.22
N ALA A 181 9.11 9.12 -6.44
CA ALA A 181 8.37 8.62 -5.29
C ALA A 181 8.39 9.64 -4.14
N ASN A 182 7.23 10.22 -3.86
CA ASN A 182 6.97 11.05 -2.68
C ASN A 182 6.41 10.18 -1.56
N ILE A 183 7.16 10.02 -0.47
CA ILE A 183 6.83 9.09 0.63
C ILE A 183 6.70 9.86 1.93
N LEU A 184 5.55 9.72 2.59
CA LEU A 184 5.29 10.23 3.92
C LEU A 184 5.11 9.06 4.89
N PHE A 185 5.91 9.05 5.95
CA PHE A 185 5.74 8.12 7.07
C PHE A 185 4.92 8.78 8.17
N LEU A 186 3.76 8.23 8.51
CA LEU A 186 2.89 8.76 9.57
C LEU A 186 2.80 7.81 10.74
N ASP A 187 3.01 8.35 11.93
CA ASP A 187 2.87 7.60 13.17
C ASP A 187 1.39 7.57 13.58
N THR A 188 0.83 6.38 13.80
CA THR A 188 -0.60 6.16 14.10
C THR A 188 -0.85 5.83 15.58
N ASP A 189 0.03 6.26 16.47
CA ASP A 189 -0.06 5.94 17.89
C ASP A 189 -0.96 6.91 18.67
N PRO A 190 -1.63 6.45 19.76
CA PRO A 190 -2.47 7.31 20.59
C PRO A 190 -1.75 8.52 21.21
N GLY A 191 -0.42 8.46 21.32
CA GLY A 191 0.41 9.54 21.84
C GLY A 191 0.72 10.64 20.83
N VAL A 192 0.37 10.46 19.55
CA VAL A 192 0.62 11.43 18.48
C VAL A 192 -0.53 12.44 18.45
N SER A 193 -0.18 13.73 18.40
CA SER A 193 -1.18 14.79 18.24
C SER A 193 -1.86 14.68 16.88
N GLU A 194 -3.19 14.61 16.87
CA GLU A 194 -4.03 14.67 15.66
C GLU A 194 -3.72 15.90 14.80
N VAL A 195 -3.46 17.05 15.45
CA VAL A 195 -3.02 18.28 14.78
C VAL A 195 -1.72 18.09 14.01
N ASN A 196 -0.73 17.42 14.62
CA ASN A 196 0.52 17.12 13.96
C ASN A 196 0.34 16.12 12.81
N TYR A 197 -0.55 15.14 12.97
CA TYR A 197 -0.89 14.17 11.93
C TYR A 197 -1.44 14.87 10.68
N HIS A 198 -2.49 15.70 10.83
CA HIS A 198 -3.09 16.41 9.70
C HIS A 198 -2.16 17.48 9.10
N ASN A 199 -1.36 18.20 9.90
CA ASN A 199 -0.41 19.17 9.35
C ASN A 199 0.61 18.52 8.40
N ARG A 200 1.08 17.31 8.73
CA ARG A 200 2.00 16.56 7.88
C ARG A 200 1.32 16.07 6.60
N LEU A 201 0.06 15.63 6.70
CA LEU A 201 -0.76 15.29 5.53
C LEU A 201 -0.97 16.49 4.61
N SER A 202 -1.36 17.65 5.14
CA SER A 202 -1.54 18.88 4.36
C SER A 202 -0.25 19.27 3.62
N LEU A 203 0.89 19.24 4.31
CA LEU A 203 2.19 19.53 3.70
C LEU A 203 2.53 18.53 2.59
N PHE A 204 2.24 17.25 2.80
CA PHE A 204 2.44 16.22 1.80
C PHE A 204 1.57 16.45 0.57
N LEU A 205 0.27 16.74 0.74
CA LEU A 205 -0.64 17.01 -0.38
C LEU A 205 -0.21 18.23 -1.21
N HIS A 206 0.29 19.29 -0.57
CA HIS A 206 0.83 20.46 -1.28
C HIS A 206 1.99 20.10 -2.23
N GLN A 207 2.72 19.01 -1.96
CA GLN A 207 3.81 18.52 -2.82
C GLN A 207 3.33 17.63 -3.97
N THR A 208 2.08 17.12 -3.90
CA THR A 208 1.55 16.11 -4.85
C THR A 208 0.91 16.67 -6.13
N ALA A 209 1.10 17.96 -6.45
CA ALA A 209 0.53 18.66 -7.61
C ALA A 209 -1.02 18.76 -7.62
N VAL A 210 -1.63 18.98 -6.46
CA VAL A 210 -3.05 19.40 -6.35
C VAL A 210 -3.16 20.90 -6.68
N PRO A 211 -3.96 21.33 -7.67
CA PRO A 211 -4.35 22.73 -7.79
C PRO A 211 -5.29 23.08 -6.64
N HIS A 212 -4.77 23.65 -5.55
CA HIS A 212 -5.60 24.07 -4.41
C HIS A 212 -6.57 25.20 -4.82
N GLN A 213 -7.83 24.85 -5.07
CA GLN A 213 -8.91 25.83 -5.24
C GLN A 213 -9.57 26.22 -3.91
N ARG A 214 -9.30 25.50 -2.81
CA ARG A 214 -9.75 25.87 -1.45
C ARG A 214 -8.55 26.07 -0.53
N PRO A 215 -8.45 27.21 0.17
CA PRO A 215 -7.45 27.38 1.22
C PRO A 215 -7.70 26.33 2.29
N PHE A 216 -6.64 25.63 2.71
CA PHE A 216 -6.68 24.74 3.86
C PHE A 216 -7.20 25.55 5.05
N PRO A 217 -8.30 25.16 5.71
CA PRO A 217 -8.65 25.78 6.97
C PRO A 217 -7.55 25.40 7.95
N LEU A 218 -6.64 26.34 8.24
CA LEU A 218 -5.70 26.25 9.37
C LEU A 218 -6.44 26.19 10.73
N THR A 219 -7.77 26.25 10.71
CA THR A 219 -8.65 26.09 11.85
C THR A 219 -9.16 24.66 11.89
N ILE A 220 -8.49 23.81 12.65
CA ILE A 220 -9.02 22.50 13.04
C ILE A 220 -10.22 22.80 13.93
N THR A 221 -11.42 22.56 13.40
CA THR A 221 -12.62 22.58 14.25
C THR A 221 -12.55 21.29 15.06
N PRO A 222 -12.55 21.34 16.41
CA PRO A 222 -12.49 20.13 17.21
C PRO A 222 -13.65 19.23 16.81
N ALA A 223 -13.38 17.95 16.56
CA ALA A 223 -14.41 16.97 16.29
C ALA A 223 -15.48 17.05 17.40
N PRO A 224 -16.79 17.02 17.06
CA PRO A 224 -17.82 17.01 18.07
C PRO A 224 -17.58 15.80 18.98
N ALA A 225 -17.54 16.05 20.29
CA ALA A 225 -17.42 14.99 21.28
C ALA A 225 -18.55 13.98 21.02
N ARG A 226 -18.19 12.76 20.58
CA ARG A 226 -19.14 11.66 20.48
C ARG A 226 -19.52 11.29 21.92
N VAL A 227 -20.77 11.57 22.29
CA VAL A 227 -21.42 11.20 23.56
C VAL A 227 -21.65 9.70 23.60
#